data_AF-A0A4P6MCF0-F1
#
_entry.id   AF-A0A4P6MCF0-F1
#
_cell.length_a   1.000
_cell.length_b   1.000
_cell.length_c   1.000
_cell.angle_alpha   90.00
_cell.angle_beta   90.00
_cell.angle_gamma   90.00
#
_symmetry.space_group_name_H-M   'P 1'
#
loop_
_entity.id
_entity.type
_entity.pdbx_description
1 polymer ?
#
loop_
_entity_poly.entity_id
_entity_poly.type
_entity_poly.pdbx_seq_one_letter_code
_entity_poly.pdbx_strand_id
1 'polypeptide(L)' 'MRTVVDKTVLIDAGDSLSLRCGAASMVMEANGTITLNGKRTTVTMDALTTLLADTVKIN' A
#
# COMPACT_ATOMS: atom_id res chain seq x y z
N MET A 1 -12.49 -5.44 -16.04
CA MET A 1 -12.03 -4.20 -16.70
C MET A 1 -10.52 -4.17 -16.65
N ARG A 2 -9.84 -4.05 -17.79
CA ARG A 2 -8.37 -3.99 -17.88
C ARG A 2 -7.99 -2.57 -18.30
N THR A 3 -7.22 -1.88 -17.47
CA THR A 3 -6.67 -0.56 -17.80
C THR A 3 -5.20 -0.75 -18.14
N VAL A 4 -4.81 -0.37 -19.35
CA VAL A 4 -3.41 -0.34 -19.80
C VAL A 4 -3.09 1.11 -20.11
N VAL A 5 -1.95 1.59 -19.61
CA VAL A 5 -1.50 2.97 -19.80
C VAL A 5 -0.06 3.00 -20.28
N ASP A 6 0.24 3.93 -21.19
CA ASP A 6 1.57 4.05 -21.79
C ASP A 6 2.55 4.84 -20.91
N LYS A 7 2.04 5.73 -20.05
CA LYS A 7 2.86 6.60 -19.20
C LYS A 7 2.46 6.54 -17.73
N THR A 8 1.41 7.26 -17.33
CA THR A 8 1.08 7.44 -15.91
C THR A 8 -0.42 7.34 -15.68
N VAL A 9 -0.81 6.68 -14.58
CA VAL A 9 -2.16 6.71 -14.03
C VAL A 9 -2.12 7.49 -12.74
N LEU A 10 -2.97 8.52 -12.63
CA LEU A 10 -3.26 9.20 -11.39
C LEU A 10 -4.62 8.72 -10.89
N ILE A 11 -4.68 8.26 -9.63
CA ILE A 11 -5.93 7.97 -8.93
C ILE A 11 -5.98 8.91 -7.74
N ASP A 12 -6.92 9.85 -7.77
CA ASP A 12 -7.20 10.77 -6.68
C ASP A 12 -8.52 10.36 -6.03
N ALA A 13 -8.47 10.06 -4.73
CA ALA A 13 -9.61 9.62 -3.94
C ALA A 13 -9.70 10.47 -2.68
N GLY A 14 -10.81 11.19 -2.53
CA GLY A 14 -10.97 12.17 -1.44
C GLY A 14 -11.19 11.59 -0.04
N ASP A 15 -11.37 10.27 0.08
CA ASP A 15 -11.63 9.60 1.37
C ASP A 15 -10.75 8.36 1.54
N SER A 16 -10.87 7.37 0.65
CA SER A 16 -10.03 6.18 0.68
C SER A 16 -9.78 5.57 -0.70
N LEU A 17 -8.63 4.93 -0.85
CA LEU A 17 -8.27 4.09 -1.99
C LEU A 17 -8.01 2.67 -1.52
N SER A 18 -8.78 1.71 -2.05
CA SER A 18 -8.68 0.29 -1.69
C SER A 18 -8.34 -0.59 -2.89
N LEU A 19 -7.32 -1.43 -2.75
CA LEU A 19 -6.98 -2.50 -3.70
C LEU A 19 -7.22 -3.85 -3.02
N ARG A 20 -8.13 -4.67 -3.55
CA ARG A 20 -8.49 -5.96 -2.96
C ARG A 20 -8.41 -7.09 -3.98
N CYS A 21 -7.80 -8.20 -3.57
CA CYS A 21 -7.78 -9.45 -4.33
C CYS A 21 -7.91 -10.63 -3.36
N GLY A 22 -9.11 -11.25 -3.32
CA GLY A 22 -9.41 -12.31 -2.35
C GLY A 22 -9.23 -11.84 -0.91
N ALA A 23 -8.30 -12.49 -0.19
CA ALA A 23 -7.94 -12.19 1.20
C ALA A 23 -6.83 -11.12 1.34
N ALA A 24 -6.20 -10.70 0.24
CA ALA A 24 -5.21 -9.62 0.27
C ALA A 24 -5.90 -8.26 0.08
N SER A 25 -5.51 -7.27 0.88
CA SER A 25 -5.96 -5.89 0.72
C SER A 25 -4.87 -4.88 1.02
N MET A 26 -4.93 -3.76 0.30
CA MET A 26 -4.22 -2.52 0.59
C MET A 26 -5.25 -1.41 0.70
N VAL A 27 -5.21 -0.63 1.78
CA VAL A 27 -6.10 0.51 2.00
C VAL A 27 -5.25 1.72 2.34
N MET A 28 -5.49 2.82 1.63
CA MET A 28 -4.94 4.14 1.91
C MET A 28 -6.11 5.04 2.32
N GLU A 29 -6.00 5.69 3.47
CA GLU A 29 -7.01 6.59 4.01
C GLU A 29 -6.56 8.06 3.90
N ALA A 30 -7.53 8.99 3.85
CA ALA A 30 -7.27 10.43 3.80
C ALA A 30 -6.44 10.97 5.00
N ASN A 31 -6.43 10.24 6.12
CA ASN A 31 -5.62 10.57 7.30
C ASN A 31 -4.14 10.16 7.18
N GLY A 32 -3.72 9.56 6.06
CA GLY A 32 -2.34 9.09 5.83
C GLY A 32 -2.06 7.66 6.29
N THR A 33 -3.04 6.97 6.88
CA THR A 33 -2.91 5.55 7.25
C THR A 33 -2.85 4.67 6.02
N ILE A 34 -1.85 3.78 5.99
CA ILE A 34 -1.72 2.73 4.97
C ILE A 34 -1.73 1.38 5.66
N THR A 35 -2.69 0.53 5.28
CA THR A 35 -2.81 -0.83 5.80
C THR A 35 -2.55 -1.85 4.69
N LEU A 36 -1.65 -2.81 4.96
CA LEU A 36 -1.34 -3.94 4.08
C LEU A 36 -1.71 -5.25 4.80
N ASN A 37 -2.74 -5.94 4.31
CA ASN A 37 -3.20 -7.20 4.89
C ASN A 37 -3.01 -8.35 3.89
N GLY A 38 -2.49 -9.46 4.39
CA GLY A 38 -2.33 -10.69 3.63
C GLY A 38 -1.70 -11.81 4.44
N LYS A 39 -1.69 -13.01 3.88
CA LYS A 39 -1.04 -14.18 4.51
C LYS A 39 0.49 -14.05 4.59
N ARG A 40 1.10 -13.39 3.60
CA ARG A 40 2.54 -13.14 3.50
C ARG A 40 2.76 -11.85 2.73
N THR A 41 3.62 -10.99 3.25
CA THR A 41 4.12 -9.79 2.57
C THR A 41 5.62 -9.95 2.35
N THR A 42 6.09 -9.69 1.14
CA THR A 42 7.52 -9.73 0.80
C THR A 42 7.91 -8.35 0.29
N VAL A 43 8.88 -7.73 0.96
CA VAL A 43 9.47 -6.46 0.55
C VAL A 43 10.92 -6.73 0.19
N THR A 44 11.26 -6.53 -1.07
CA THR A 44 12.63 -6.68 -1.59
C THR A 44 13.13 -5.30 -1.97
N MET A 45 14.30 -4.91 -1.47
CA MET A 45 14.97 -3.67 -1.81
C MET A 45 16.45 -3.92 -2.05
N ASP A 46 17.04 -3.23 -3.03
CA ASP A 46 18.48 -3.26 -3.31
C ASP A 46 19.28 -2.35 -2.35
N ALA A 47 18.58 -1.53 -1.57
CA ALA A 47 19.12 -0.56 -0.63
C ALA A 47 18.46 -0.66 0.75
N LEU A 48 18.93 0.14 1.71
CA LEU A 48 18.46 0.17 3.10
C LEU A 48 17.00 0.65 3.20
N THR A 49 16.16 -0.14 3.86
CA THR A 49 14.83 0.28 4.31
C THR A 49 14.93 1.21 5.52
N THR A 50 14.32 2.39 5.45
CA THR A 50 14.21 3.34 6.58
C THR A 50 12.76 3.42 7.07
N LEU A 51 12.54 3.25 8.37
CA LEU A 51 11.23 3.38 9.01
C LEU A 51 11.25 4.56 9.99
N LEU A 52 10.49 5.60 9.68
CA LEU A 52 10.37 6.80 10.51
C LEU A 52 9.04 6.75 11.26
N ALA A 53 9.09 6.36 12.53
CA ALA A 53 7.91 6.28 13.39
C ALA A 53 8.31 6.52 14.85
N ASP A 54 7.38 7.05 15.64
CA ASP A 54 7.54 7.19 17.10
C ASP A 54 7.69 5.82 17.77
N THR A 55 7.10 4.77 17.20
CA THR A 55 7.22 3.39 17.69
C THR A 55 7.11 2.40 16.54
N VAL A 56 8.03 1.42 16.53
CA VAL A 56 7.98 0.25 15.65
C VAL A 56 7.75 -0.97 16.52
N LYS A 57 6.61 -1.64 16.34
CA LYS A 57 6.28 -2.88 17.04
C LYS A 57 6.50 -4.08 16.10
N ILE A 58 7.37 -4.98 16.51
CA ILE A 58 7.67 -6.25 15.82
C ILE A 58 7.41 -7.37 16.82
N ASN A 59 6.60 -8.35 16.43
CA ASN A 59 6.33 -9.55 17.24
C ASN A 59 6.98 -10.78 16.59
#